data_AF-A0A7C4A9E5-F1
#
_entry.id   AF-A0A7C4A9E5-F1
#
_cell.length_a   1.000
_cell.length_b   1.000
_cell.length_c   1.000
_cell.angle_alpha   90.00
_cell.angle_beta   90.00
_cell.angle_gamma   90.00
#
_symmetry.space_group_name_H-M   'P 1'
#
loop_
_entity.id
_entity.type
_entity.pdbx_description
1 polymer ?
#
loop_
_entity_poly.entity_id
_entity_poly.type
_entity_poly.pdbx_seq_one_letter_code
_entity_poly.pdbx_strand_id
1 'polypeptide(L)'
;MANQGKIGEVIFAVGDKIKVFQKIQEGDKIRLQPFEGIVISIKGQGENKMFTVRKIAAGGIGVERIWPLNSPWIESVKVIKKGLVRRAKLYFLREKPTKLKFVHETTAKTRQAGRKSRSKISEK
;
A
#
# COMPACT_ATOMS: atom_id res chain seq x y z
N MET A 1 -18.01 1.09 3.56
CA MET A 1 -16.63 0.69 3.16
C MET A 1 -15.58 1.50 3.94
N ALA A 2 -15.40 1.25 5.25
CA ALA A 2 -14.60 2.12 6.13
C ALA A 2 -13.07 1.92 6.06
N ASN A 3 -12.62 0.81 5.45
CA ASN A 3 -11.22 0.36 5.57
C ASN A 3 -10.39 0.58 4.29
N GLN A 4 -10.84 1.47 3.41
CA GLN A 4 -10.14 1.79 2.17
C GLN A 4 -9.80 3.29 2.08
N GLY A 5 -8.63 3.58 1.53
CA GLY A 5 -8.14 4.90 1.17
C GLY A 5 -7.91 4.98 -0.33
N LYS A 6 -8.06 6.19 -0.88
CA LYS A 6 -7.78 6.51 -2.28
C LYS A 6 -6.89 7.74 -2.32
N ILE A 7 -5.77 7.64 -3.04
CA ILE A 7 -4.88 8.77 -3.34
C ILE A 7 -4.62 8.72 -4.85
N GLY A 8 -5.01 9.79 -5.56
CA GLY A 8 -5.09 9.76 -7.03
C GLY A 8 -6.01 8.63 -7.50
N GLU A 9 -5.50 7.77 -8.37
CA GLU A 9 -6.21 6.59 -8.87
C GLU A 9 -5.98 5.33 -8.02
N VAL A 10 -5.05 5.38 -7.07
CA VAL A 10 -4.63 4.20 -6.31
C VAL A 10 -5.54 3.98 -5.11
N ILE A 11 -6.22 2.83 -5.10
CA ILE A 11 -7.06 2.36 -3.99
C ILE A 11 -6.30 1.33 -3.16
N PHE A 12 -6.21 1.57 -1.86
CA PHE A 12 -5.56 0.67 -0.90
C PHE A 12 -6.46 0.44 0.32
N ALA A 13 -6.25 -0.67 1.00
CA ALA A 13 -7.01 -1.07 2.17
C ALA A 13 -6.12 -1.30 3.39
N VAL A 14 -6.74 -1.37 4.56
CA VAL A 14 -6.09 -1.90 5.76
C VAL A 14 -5.58 -3.32 5.48
N GLY A 15 -4.34 -3.60 5.86
CA GLY A 15 -3.64 -4.85 5.58
C GLY A 15 -2.73 -4.81 4.35
N ASP A 16 -2.95 -3.87 3.42
CA ASP A 16 -2.09 -3.72 2.25
C ASP A 16 -0.68 -3.26 2.65
N LYS A 17 0.34 -3.80 1.97
CA LYS A 17 1.69 -3.25 2.02
C LYS A 17 1.80 -2.17 0.96
N ILE A 18 2.04 -0.94 1.38
CA ILE A 18 2.13 0.22 0.50
C ILE A 18 3.47 0.93 0.65
N LYS A 19 3.85 1.68 -0.39
CA LYS A 19 4.98 2.59 -0.40
C LYS A 19 4.45 4.00 -0.64
N VAL A 20 4.59 4.86 0.36
CA VAL A 20 4.19 6.27 0.34
C VAL A 20 5.40 7.12 -0.03
N PHE A 21 5.27 7.98 -1.03
CA PHE A 21 6.31 8.95 -1.39
C PHE A 21 5.91 10.31 -0.80
N GLN A 22 6.65 10.76 0.22
CA GLN A 22 6.41 12.02 0.90
C GLN A 22 7.41 13.08 0.44
N LYS A 23 6.93 14.28 0.14
CA LYS A 23 7.75 15.48 -0.06
C LYS A 23 8.27 15.94 1.29
N ILE A 24 9.58 16.09 1.39
CA ILE A 24 10.26 16.67 2.54
C ILE A 24 11.07 17.85 2.01
N GLN A 25 10.80 19.03 2.57
CA GLN A 25 11.53 20.24 2.27
C GLN A 25 12.70 20.37 3.24
N GLU A 26 13.91 20.49 2.71
CA GLU A 26 15.15 20.71 3.45
C GLU A 26 15.78 21.99 2.89
N GLY A 27 15.49 23.13 3.56
CA GLY A 27 15.80 24.46 3.03
C GLY A 27 15.06 24.72 1.72
N ASP A 28 15.81 24.99 0.66
CA ASP A 28 15.27 25.31 -0.67
C ASP A 28 15.03 24.08 -1.55
N LYS A 29 15.44 22.88 -1.12
CA LYS A 29 15.31 21.65 -1.91
C LYS A 29 14.17 20.78 -1.39
N ILE A 30 13.42 20.20 -2.32
CA ILE A 30 12.40 19.20 -2.02
C ILE A 30 12.92 17.83 -2.42
N ARG A 31 12.90 16.88 -1.48
CA ARG A 31 13.20 15.47 -1.75
C ARG A 31 11.98 14.58 -1.53
N LEU A 32 11.91 13.48 -2.28
CA LEU A 32 10.89 12.45 -2.09
C LEU A 32 11.43 11.33 -1.20
N GLN A 33 10.93 11.25 0.03
CA GLN A 33 11.28 10.17 0.95
C GLN A 33 10.25 9.04 0.83
N PRO A 34 10.67 7.82 0.43
CA PRO A 34 9.78 6.67 0.43
C PRO A 34 9.62 6.09 1.84
N PHE A 35 8.38 5.79 2.21
CA PHE A 35 8.04 5.03 3.40
C PHE A 35 7.23 3.80 3.02
N GLU A 36 7.84 2.62 3.15
CA GLU A 36 7.21 1.34 2.85
C GLU A 36 6.82 0.60 4.13
N GLY A 37 5.56 0.17 4.22
CA GLY A 37 5.03 -0.56 5.37
C GLY A 37 3.61 -1.05 5.16
N ILE A 38 3.01 -1.58 6.22
CA ILE A 38 1.65 -2.11 6.22
C ILE A 38 0.67 -1.04 6.69
N VAL A 39 -0.44 -0.86 5.98
CA VAL A 39 -1.55 -0.03 6.45
C VAL A 39 -2.25 -0.74 7.61
N ILE A 40 -2.15 -0.20 8.82
CA ILE A 40 -2.72 -0.83 10.01
C ILE A 40 -4.09 -0.25 10.39
N SER A 41 -4.41 0.96 9.96
CA SER A 41 -5.70 1.59 10.20
C SER A 41 -5.99 2.66 9.17
N ILE A 42 -7.28 2.84 8.90
CA ILE A 42 -7.83 4.00 8.20
C ILE A 42 -8.99 4.48 9.09
N LYS A 43 -8.98 5.77 9.46
CA LYS A 43 -9.93 6.36 10.40
C LYS A 43 -10.37 7.75 9.95
N GLY A 44 -11.47 8.25 10.52
CA GLY A 44 -12.05 9.53 10.15
C GLY A 44 -13.00 9.43 8.96
N GLN A 45 -13.60 10.57 8.62
CA GLN A 45 -14.56 10.72 7.54
C GLN A 45 -14.30 12.00 6.75
N GLY A 46 -14.79 12.04 5.50
CA GLY A 46 -14.59 13.18 4.60
C GLY A 46 -13.11 13.56 4.47
N GLU A 47 -12.83 14.84 4.65
CA GLU A 47 -11.49 15.42 4.58
C GLU A 47 -10.59 15.06 5.76
N ASN A 48 -11.16 14.71 6.91
CA ASN A 48 -10.43 14.31 8.12
C ASN A 48 -10.02 12.83 8.10
N LYS A 49 -10.11 12.17 6.95
CA LYS A 49 -9.77 10.76 6.80
C LYS A 49 -8.26 10.57 6.76
N MET A 50 -7.75 9.79 7.70
CA MET A 50 -6.32 9.50 7.89
C MET A 50 -6.05 8.02 7.74
N PHE A 51 -4.82 7.68 7.35
CA PHE A 51 -4.32 6.31 7.33
C PHE A 51 -2.99 6.20 8.07
N THR A 52 -2.75 5.05 8.69
CA THR A 52 -1.53 4.77 9.44
C THR A 52 -0.77 3.63 8.80
N VAL A 53 0.51 3.85 8.51
CA VAL A 53 1.42 2.83 7.96
C VAL A 53 2.47 2.51 9.00
N ARG A 54 2.67 1.21 9.25
CA ARG A 54 3.67 0.68 10.19
C ARG A 54 4.77 -0.06 9.44
N LYS A 55 6.02 0.17 9.82
CA LYS A 55 7.17 -0.64 9.41
C LYS A 55 8.07 -0.93 10.62
N ILE A 56 8.82 -2.01 10.55
CA ILE A 56 9.97 -2.21 11.44
C ILE A 56 11.17 -1.58 10.74
N ALA A 57 11.77 -0.58 11.38
CA ALA A 57 12.95 0.11 10.87
C ALA A 57 14.23 -0.65 11.24
N ALA A 58 15.37 -0.11 10.82
CA ALA A 58 16.67 -0.59 11.27
C ALA A 58 16.74 -0.62 12.81
N GLY A 59 17.39 -1.64 13.36
CA GLY A 59 17.48 -1.84 14.81
C GLY A 59 16.22 -2.46 15.46
N GLY A 60 15.25 -2.94 14.66
CA GLY A 60 14.06 -3.62 15.19
C GLY A 60 13.00 -2.68 15.78
N ILE A 61 13.18 -1.37 15.65
CA ILE A 61 12.26 -0.36 16.20
C ILE A 61 11.02 -0.24 15.30
N GLY A 62 9.84 -0.37 15.90
CA GLY A 62 8.57 -0.16 15.20
C GLY A 62 8.30 1.33 14.96
N VAL A 63 8.20 1.72 13.69
CA VAL A 63 7.90 3.10 13.29
C VAL A 63 6.52 3.15 12.65
N GLU A 64 5.67 4.05 13.16
CA GLU A 64 4.37 4.37 12.59
C GLU A 64 4.38 5.79 12.05
N ARG A 65 3.83 5.97 10.85
CA ARG A 65 3.54 7.28 10.29
C ARG A 65 2.06 7.37 9.93
N ILE A 66 1.48 8.53 10.22
CA ILE A 66 0.06 8.82 10.01
C ILE A 66 -0.01 9.96 9.00
N TRP A 67 -0.85 9.80 7.98
CA TRP A 67 -1.10 10.87 7.02
C TRP A 67 -2.60 11.08 6.79
N PRO A 68 -3.04 12.32 6.53
CA PRO A 68 -4.31 12.61 5.89
C PRO A 68 -4.34 12.06 4.45
N LEU A 69 -5.49 11.58 3.98
CA LEU A 69 -5.65 11.12 2.60
C LEU A 69 -5.55 12.25 1.57
N ASN A 70 -5.93 13.48 1.96
CA ASN A 70 -5.88 14.68 1.13
C ASN A 70 -4.59 15.51 1.33
N SER A 71 -3.53 14.93 1.90
CA SER A 71 -2.32 15.69 2.20
C SER A 71 -1.58 16.11 0.91
N PRO A 72 -1.25 17.40 0.75
CA PRO A 72 -0.48 17.89 -0.41
C PRO A 72 1.00 17.45 -0.37
N TRP A 73 1.46 17.00 0.80
CA TRP A 73 2.82 16.52 1.01
C TRP A 73 3.04 15.08 0.55
N ILE A 74 1.98 14.37 0.16
CA ILE A 74 2.08 13.05 -0.46
C ILE A 74 2.14 13.25 -1.97
N GLU A 75 3.24 12.82 -2.58
CA GLU A 75 3.38 12.85 -4.04
C GLU A 75 2.63 11.68 -4.67
N SER A 76 2.83 10.46 -4.15
CA SER A 76 2.16 9.27 -4.67
C SER A 76 2.16 8.12 -3.66
N VAL A 77 1.26 7.16 -3.88
CA VAL A 77 1.22 5.90 -3.14
C VAL A 77 1.23 4.74 -4.12
N LYS A 78 2.03 3.72 -3.85
CA LYS A 78 2.07 2.47 -4.62
C LYS A 78 1.67 1.30 -3.72
N VAL A 79 0.77 0.44 -4.19
CA VAL A 79 0.46 -0.81 -3.51
C VAL A 79 1.47 -1.87 -3.94
N ILE A 80 2.25 -2.38 -2.99
CA ILE A 80 3.29 -3.39 -3.22
C ILE A 80 2.69 -4.79 -3.13
N LYS A 81 1.86 -5.04 -2.11
CA LYS A 81 1.15 -6.31 -1.92
C LYS A 81 -0.22 -6.07 -1.31
N LYS A 82 -1.23 -6.80 -1.81
CA LYS A 82 -2.58 -6.79 -1.24
C LYS A 82 -2.67 -7.73 -0.05
N GLY A 83 -3.14 -7.22 1.09
CA GLY A 83 -3.25 -7.98 2.34
C GLY A 83 -4.61 -8.63 2.48
N LEU A 84 -4.64 -9.89 2.94
CA LEU A 84 -5.87 -10.59 3.31
C LEU A 84 -6.07 -10.50 4.82
N VAL A 85 -6.86 -9.53 5.24
CA VAL A 85 -7.15 -9.31 6.66
C VAL A 85 -8.65 -9.23 6.92
N ARG A 86 -9.07 -9.73 8.08
CA ARG A 86 -10.48 -9.69 8.51
C ARG A 86 -10.80 -8.51 9.42
N ARG A 87 -9.80 -7.97 10.11
CA ARG A 87 -9.97 -6.89 11.08
C ARG A 87 -9.86 -5.53 10.40
N ALA A 88 -10.71 -4.59 10.82
CA ALA A 88 -10.68 -3.20 10.34
C ALA A 88 -9.46 -2.41 10.82
N LYS A 89 -8.85 -2.80 11.95
CA LYS A 89 -7.65 -2.20 12.51
C LYS A 89 -6.70 -3.29 12.99
N LEU A 90 -5.41 -3.18 12.68
CA LEU A 90 -4.39 -4.19 12.92
C LEU A 90 -3.44 -3.79 14.06
N TYR A 91 -3.96 -3.17 15.13
CA TYR A 91 -3.14 -2.71 16.25
C TYR A 91 -2.38 -3.83 16.97
N PHE A 92 -2.84 -5.08 16.86
CA PHE A 92 -2.12 -6.24 17.37
C PHE A 92 -0.71 -6.41 16.77
N LEU A 93 -0.44 -5.82 15.59
CA LEU A 93 0.89 -5.80 14.98
C LEU A 93 1.91 -4.92 15.74
N ARG A 94 1.48 -4.20 16.77
CA ARG A 94 2.36 -3.45 17.68
C ARG A 94 3.07 -4.37 18.65
N GLU A 95 2.33 -5.32 19.21
CA GLU A 95 2.80 -6.24 20.25
C GLU A 95 3.36 -7.53 19.66
N LYS A 96 2.68 -8.08 18.64
CA LYS A 96 3.03 -9.37 18.04
C LYS A 96 3.31 -9.17 16.56
N PRO A 97 4.58 -9.22 16.10
CA PRO A 97 4.91 -9.21 14.68
C PRO A 97 4.44 -10.52 14.05
N THR A 98 3.14 -10.59 13.79
CA THR A 98 2.48 -11.76 13.21
C THR A 98 2.66 -11.70 11.69
N LYS A 99 2.91 -12.85 11.05
CA LYS A 99 2.92 -12.92 9.58
C LYS A 99 1.51 -12.63 9.04
N LEU A 100 1.38 -11.52 8.31
CA LEU A 100 0.19 -11.27 7.51
C LEU A 100 0.19 -12.16 6.27
N LYS A 101 -1.00 -12.62 5.87
CA LYS A 101 -1.20 -13.30 4.59
C LYS A 101 -1.40 -12.24 3.51
N PHE A 102 -0.65 -12.35 2.43
CA PHE A 102 -0.81 -11.52 1.24
C PHE A 102 -1.41 -12.36 0.12
N VAL A 103 -2.16 -11.71 -0.77
CA VAL A 103 -2.60 -12.34 -2.01
C VAL A 103 -1.36 -12.65 -2.83
N HIS A 104 -1.14 -13.92 -3.15
CA HIS A 104 -0.22 -14.28 -4.22
C HIS A 104 -0.92 -13.93 -5.53
N GLU A 105 -0.34 -13.02 -6.31
CA GLU A 105 -0.71 -12.91 -7.72
C GLU A 105 -0.41 -14.27 -8.35
N THR A 106 -1.45 -15.06 -8.57
CA THR A 106 -1.37 -16.21 -9.47
C THR A 106 -1.08 -15.62 -10.84
N THR A 107 -0.02 -16.10 -11.46
CA THR A 107 0.55 -15.62 -12.73
C THR A 107 -0.48 -15.63 -13.87
N ALA A 108 -1.40 -14.66 -13.90
CA ALA A 108 -2.35 -14.48 -14.98
C ALA A 108 -1.67 -13.92 -16.24
N LYS A 109 -0.44 -13.37 -16.10
CA LYS A 109 0.39 -12.92 -17.22
C LYS A 109 0.81 -14.06 -18.18
N THR A 110 0.86 -15.32 -17.73
CA THR A 110 1.19 -16.46 -18.62
C THR A 110 0.03 -16.81 -19.58
N ARG A 111 -1.22 -16.53 -19.22
CA ARG A 111 -2.39 -16.92 -20.05
C ARG A 111 -2.55 -16.06 -21.32
N GLN A 112 -2.06 -14.82 -21.32
CA GLN A 112 -2.09 -13.96 -22.52
C GLN A 112 -1.04 -14.37 -23.57
N ALA A 113 0.11 -14.93 -23.16
CA ALA A 113 1.13 -15.40 -24.08
C ALA A 113 0.68 -16.63 -24.88
N GLY A 114 -0.03 -17.57 -24.26
CA GLY A 114 -0.54 -18.78 -24.92
C GLY A 114 -1.75 -18.56 -25.86
N ARG A 115 -2.48 -17.43 -25.72
CA ARG A 115 -3.61 -17.12 -26.60
C ARG A 115 -3.15 -16.52 -27.93
N LYS A 116 -2.03 -15.80 -27.95
CA LYS A 116 -1.42 -15.23 -29.17
C LYS A 116 -0.69 -16.27 -30.03
N SER A 117 -0.19 -17.36 -29.45
CA SER A 117 0.47 -18.42 -30.22
C SER A 117 -0.54 -19.31 -30.96
N ARG A 118 -1.74 -19.52 -30.41
CA ARG A 118 -2.80 -20.31 -31.06
C ARG A 118 -3.46 -19.62 -32.26
N SER A 119 -3.61 -18.29 -32.25
CA SER A 119 -4.19 -17.56 -33.37
C SER A 119 -3.24 -17.43 -34.57
N LYS A 120 -1.92 -17.54 -34.36
CA LYS A 120 -0.93 -17.52 -35.46
C LYS A 120 -0.82 -18.84 -36.23
N ILE A 121 -1.30 -19.95 -35.66
CA ILE A 121 -1.24 -21.28 -36.29
C ILE A 121 -2.44 -21.49 -37.23
N SER A 122 -3.54 -20.75 -37.06
CA SER A 122 -4.74 -20.86 -37.90
C SER A 122 -4.73 -19.96 -39.15
N GLU A 123 -3.70 -19.14 -39.35
CA GLU A 123 -3.54 -18.23 -40.50
C GLU A 123 -2.43 -18.67 -41.47
N LYS A 124 -1.95 -19.92 -41.37
CA LYS A 124 -0.90 -20.47 -42.25
C LYS A 124 -1.30 -21.79 -42.86
#